data_AF-A0A956D2U2-F1
#
_entry.id   AF-A0A956D2U2-F1
#
_cell.length_a   1.000
_cell.length_b   1.000
_cell.length_c   1.000
_cell.angle_alpha   90.00
_cell.angle_beta   90.00
_cell.angle_gamma   90.00
#
_symmetry.space_group_name_H-M   'P 1'
#
loop_
_entity.id
_entity.type
_entity.pdbx_description
1 polymer ?
#
loop_
_entity_poly.entity_id
_entity_poly.type
_entity_poly.pdbx_seq_one_letter_code
_entity_poly.pdbx_strand_id
1 'polypeptide(L)'
;MTRRMTILVLALSASSCTVHTTPEPERAPAATSAQAEANELLSLYDPILYALSTEATRAAWTASIDVSEEHTGARTGAETAFSAFAGNAEIIRRARALMEHQDELDDVTVRQIRAMLELAASAPMTNPELARARVAAESAQSARLDGFQFCLARDEAGACTQPATTNDIDGVLGESRDLDERLNAWR
;
A
#
# COMPACT_ATOMS: atom_id res chain seq x y z
N MET A 1 -79.15 3.45 -65.51
CA MET A 1 -77.87 3.43 -66.25
C MET A 1 -76.74 3.39 -65.21
N THR A 2 -76.29 2.20 -64.81
CA THR A 2 -74.97 1.59 -65.19
C THR A 2 -73.79 2.52 -64.90
N ARG A 3 -72.93 2.28 -63.91
CA ARG A 3 -71.97 1.15 -63.85
C ARG A 3 -71.51 0.90 -62.40
N ARG A 4 -71.51 -0.37 -61.96
CA ARG A 4 -70.72 -0.86 -60.83
C ARG A 4 -69.30 -1.16 -61.32
N MET A 5 -68.29 -0.61 -60.66
CA MET A 5 -66.88 -0.84 -60.95
C MET A 5 -66.35 -1.87 -59.97
N THR A 6 -66.11 -3.09 -60.45
CA THR A 6 -65.52 -4.20 -59.69
C THR A 6 -64.00 -4.05 -59.72
N ILE A 7 -63.37 -3.81 -58.57
CA ILE A 7 -61.91 -3.85 -58.42
C ILE A 7 -61.55 -5.21 -57.82
N LEU A 8 -60.79 -6.00 -58.58
CA LEU A 8 -60.22 -7.28 -58.20
C LEU A 8 -58.86 -7.02 -57.51
N VAL A 9 -58.73 -7.34 -56.23
CA VAL A 9 -57.44 -7.29 -55.52
C VAL A 9 -56.89 -8.71 -55.42
N LEU A 10 -55.75 -8.94 -56.08
CA LEU A 10 -54.94 -10.16 -55.97
C LEU A 10 -54.25 -10.19 -54.60
N ALA A 11 -54.46 -11.25 -53.82
CA ALA A 11 -53.72 -11.52 -52.59
C ALA A 11 -52.43 -12.30 -52.90
N LEU A 12 -51.27 -11.68 -52.66
CA LEU A 12 -49.96 -12.36 -52.64
C LEU A 12 -49.76 -13.01 -51.26
N SER A 13 -49.64 -14.33 -51.22
CA SER A 13 -49.29 -15.10 -50.02
C SER A 13 -47.77 -15.25 -49.89
N ALA A 14 -47.18 -14.53 -48.93
CA ALA A 14 -45.79 -14.72 -48.53
C ALA A 14 -45.69 -15.92 -47.57
N SER A 15 -45.11 -17.03 -48.03
CA SER A 15 -44.71 -18.15 -47.16
C SER A 15 -43.47 -17.75 -46.37
N SER A 16 -43.64 -17.54 -45.07
CA SER A 16 -42.52 -17.35 -44.14
C SER A 16 -42.05 -18.72 -43.64
N CYS A 17 -40.83 -19.12 -43.99
CA CYS A 17 -40.16 -20.24 -43.34
C CYS A 17 -39.85 -19.83 -41.89
N THR A 18 -40.53 -20.44 -40.92
CA THR A 18 -40.16 -20.36 -39.51
C THR A 18 -38.91 -21.20 -39.29
N VAL A 19 -37.75 -20.56 -39.24
CA VAL A 19 -36.53 -21.17 -38.67
C VAL A 19 -36.79 -21.33 -37.17
N HIS A 20 -36.96 -22.57 -36.73
CA HIS A 20 -37.05 -22.90 -35.31
C HIS A 20 -35.61 -22.87 -34.74
N THR A 21 -35.17 -21.69 -34.32
CA THR A 21 -33.95 -21.56 -33.50
C THR A 21 -34.27 -22.15 -32.14
N THR A 22 -33.81 -23.37 -31.87
CA THR A 22 -33.73 -23.89 -30.51
C THR A 22 -32.81 -22.95 -29.73
N PRO A 23 -33.25 -22.32 -28.62
CA PRO A 23 -32.34 -21.52 -27.81
C PRO A 23 -31.22 -22.44 -27.32
N GLU A 24 -29.99 -22.09 -27.68
CA GLU A 24 -28.79 -22.72 -27.13
C GLU A 24 -28.86 -22.58 -25.60
N PRO A 25 -28.61 -23.66 -24.83
CA PRO A 25 -28.62 -23.55 -23.39
C PRO A 25 -27.61 -22.48 -22.99
N GLU A 26 -28.10 -21.43 -22.32
CA GLU A 26 -27.28 -20.35 -21.79
C GLU A 26 -26.19 -20.97 -20.91
N ARG A 27 -24.96 -21.01 -21.44
CA ARG A 27 -23.82 -21.58 -20.73
C ARG A 27 -23.60 -20.72 -19.50
N ALA A 28 -23.90 -21.29 -18.33
CA ALA A 28 -23.55 -20.68 -17.05
C ALA A 28 -22.06 -20.28 -17.11
N PRO A 29 -21.70 -19.07 -16.62
CA PRO A 29 -20.31 -18.64 -16.62
C PRO A 29 -19.45 -19.74 -15.97
N ALA A 30 -18.41 -20.17 -16.66
CA ALA A 30 -17.48 -21.15 -16.12
C ALA A 30 -16.93 -20.60 -14.80
N ALA A 31 -16.91 -21.43 -13.75
CA ALA A 31 -16.27 -21.06 -12.49
C ALA A 31 -14.82 -20.65 -12.79
N THR A 32 -14.42 -19.47 -12.32
CA THR A 32 -13.04 -18.98 -12.45
C THR A 32 -12.11 -19.92 -11.68
N SER A 33 -10.95 -20.28 -12.24
CA SER A 33 -9.99 -21.11 -11.52
C SER A 33 -9.33 -20.33 -10.38
N ALA A 34 -8.87 -21.02 -9.34
CA ALA A 34 -8.13 -20.39 -8.23
C ALA A 34 -6.95 -19.55 -8.74
N GLN A 35 -6.24 -20.02 -9.77
CA GLN A 35 -5.15 -19.28 -10.42
C GLN A 35 -5.63 -17.99 -11.09
N ALA A 36 -6.79 -18.00 -11.75
CA ALA A 36 -7.32 -16.80 -12.40
C ALA A 36 -7.79 -15.76 -11.35
N GLU A 37 -8.38 -16.21 -10.23
CA GLU A 37 -8.72 -15.33 -9.11
C GLU A 37 -7.47 -14.75 -8.42
N ALA A 38 -6.41 -15.54 -8.27
CA ALA A 38 -5.13 -15.08 -7.75
C ALA A 38 -4.48 -14.03 -8.66
N ASN A 39 -4.47 -14.26 -9.97
CA ASN A 39 -3.94 -13.33 -10.95
C ASN A 39 -4.71 -12.00 -10.95
N GLU A 40 -6.03 -12.04 -10.80
CA GLU A 40 -6.86 -10.85 -10.66
C GLU A 40 -6.51 -10.07 -9.37
N LEU A 41 -6.39 -10.76 -8.24
CA LEU A 41 -6.01 -10.14 -6.97
C LEU A 41 -4.64 -9.47 -7.06
N LEU A 42 -3.63 -10.17 -7.59
CA LEU A 42 -2.27 -9.65 -7.73
C LEU A 42 -2.20 -8.48 -8.71
N SER A 43 -2.95 -8.54 -9.81
CA SER A 43 -3.02 -7.44 -10.79
C SER A 43 -3.63 -6.17 -10.21
N LEU A 44 -4.50 -6.28 -9.21
CA LEU A 44 -5.00 -5.15 -8.43
C LEU A 44 -3.99 -4.72 -7.36
N TYR A 45 -3.43 -5.67 -6.63
CA TYR A 45 -2.65 -5.43 -5.42
C TYR A 45 -1.27 -4.82 -5.71
N ASP A 46 -0.51 -5.45 -6.59
CA ASP A 46 0.90 -5.13 -6.84
C ASP A 46 1.14 -3.66 -7.25
N PRO A 47 0.42 -3.09 -8.25
CA PRO A 47 0.67 -1.71 -8.64
C PRO A 47 0.30 -0.69 -7.56
N ILE A 48 -0.74 -0.96 -6.76
CA ILE A 48 -1.17 -0.08 -5.67
C ILE A 48 -0.17 -0.13 -4.53
N LEU A 49 0.26 -1.35 -4.14
CA LEU A 49 1.26 -1.51 -3.09
C LEU A 49 2.58 -0.83 -3.48
N TYR A 50 3.02 -1.01 -4.74
CA TYR A 50 4.22 -0.38 -5.26
C TYR A 50 4.14 1.14 -5.20
N ALA A 51 3.02 1.74 -5.62
CA ALA A 51 2.83 3.18 -5.57
C ALA A 51 2.85 3.71 -4.11
N LEU A 52 2.12 3.06 -3.21
CA LEU A 52 2.04 3.49 -1.80
C LEU A 52 3.38 3.33 -1.09
N SER A 53 4.08 2.22 -1.29
CA SER A 53 5.42 2.00 -0.70
C SER A 53 6.45 2.99 -1.23
N THR A 54 6.38 3.34 -2.52
CA THR A 54 7.25 4.36 -3.12
C THR A 54 7.05 5.72 -2.46
N GLU A 55 5.80 6.15 -2.28
CA GLU A 55 5.51 7.44 -1.66
C GLU A 55 5.78 7.45 -0.15
N ALA A 56 5.52 6.36 0.57
CA ALA A 56 5.92 6.21 1.97
C ALA A 56 7.44 6.33 2.14
N THR A 57 8.20 5.63 1.30
CA THR A 57 9.67 5.69 1.30
C THR A 57 10.17 7.09 0.95
N ARG A 58 9.58 7.75 -0.05
CA ARG A 58 9.93 9.12 -0.44
C ARG A 58 9.70 10.10 0.70
N ALA A 59 8.52 10.04 1.34
CA ALA A 59 8.18 10.91 2.45
C ALA A 59 9.10 10.67 3.65
N ALA A 60 9.45 9.41 3.94
CA ALA A 60 10.41 9.06 4.97
C ALA A 60 11.81 9.63 4.69
N TRP A 61 12.30 9.51 3.45
CA TRP A 61 13.57 10.10 3.03
C TRP A 61 13.60 11.61 3.19
N THR A 62 12.56 12.31 2.70
CA THR A 62 12.47 13.77 2.85
C THR A 62 12.50 14.16 4.33
N ALA A 63 11.73 13.48 5.17
CA ALA A 63 11.68 13.76 6.60
C ALA A 63 13.00 13.48 7.35
N SER A 64 13.88 12.62 6.82
CA SER A 64 15.17 12.33 7.45
C SER A 64 16.29 13.30 7.05
N ILE A 65 16.15 14.01 5.93
CA ILE A 65 17.14 15.01 5.48
C ILE A 65 16.68 16.46 5.71
N ASP A 66 15.39 16.67 5.90
CA ASP A 66 14.78 17.96 6.24
C ASP A 66 13.74 17.73 7.34
N VAL A 67 14.21 17.87 8.59
CA VAL A 67 13.42 17.53 9.77
C VAL A 67 12.53 18.71 10.13
N SER A 68 11.26 18.62 9.73
CA SER A 68 10.23 19.60 10.05
C SER A 68 8.93 18.91 10.50
N GLU A 69 8.06 19.65 11.19
CA GLU A 69 6.72 19.15 11.54
C GLU A 69 5.91 18.79 10.29
N GLU A 70 6.05 19.58 9.22
CA GLU A 70 5.41 19.34 7.92
C GLU A 70 5.85 17.99 7.32
N HIS A 71 7.17 17.75 7.25
CA HIS A 71 7.69 16.52 6.65
C HIS A 71 7.46 15.29 7.52
N THR A 72 7.47 15.46 8.84
CA THR A 72 7.03 14.41 9.79
C THR A 72 5.56 14.06 9.58
N GLY A 73 4.71 15.06 9.37
CA GLY A 73 3.30 14.89 9.04
C GLY A 73 3.09 14.16 7.71
N ALA A 74 3.82 14.57 6.67
CA ALA A 74 3.77 13.93 5.34
C ALA A 74 4.15 12.44 5.41
N ARG A 75 5.25 12.12 6.10
CA ARG A 75 5.67 10.73 6.37
C ARG A 75 4.57 9.95 7.08
N THR A 76 4.01 10.51 8.16
CA THR A 76 2.94 9.87 8.95
C THR A 76 1.71 9.56 8.08
N GLY A 77 1.30 10.49 7.23
CA GLY A 77 0.19 10.31 6.30
C GLY A 77 0.45 9.21 5.28
N ALA A 78 1.63 9.22 4.65
CA ALA A 78 2.00 8.23 3.64
C ALA A 78 2.09 6.81 4.23
N GLU A 79 2.75 6.66 5.39
CA GLU A 79 2.84 5.37 6.10
C GLU A 79 1.48 4.86 6.59
N THR A 80 0.59 5.76 6.99
CA THR A 80 -0.79 5.40 7.36
C THR A 80 -1.55 4.84 6.16
N ALA A 81 -1.43 5.49 4.98
CA ALA A 81 -2.07 5.02 3.76
C ALA A 81 -1.52 3.66 3.30
N PHE A 82 -0.20 3.50 3.32
CA PHE A 82 0.47 2.23 3.03
C PHE A 82 0.00 1.11 3.97
N SER A 83 0.05 1.36 5.28
CA SER A 83 -0.39 0.40 6.31
C SER A 83 -1.86 0.01 6.17
N ALA A 84 -2.74 0.98 5.87
CA ALA A 84 -4.16 0.73 5.68
C ALA A 84 -4.46 -0.15 4.47
N PHE A 85 -3.70 0.02 3.38
CA PHE A 85 -3.83 -0.82 2.19
C PHE A 85 -3.25 -2.22 2.42
N ALA A 86 -2.02 -2.31 2.93
CA ALA A 86 -1.34 -3.57 3.19
C ALA A 86 -2.12 -4.45 4.17
N GLY A 87 -2.71 -3.85 5.20
CA GLY A 87 -3.51 -4.53 6.21
C GLY A 87 -4.99 -4.72 5.88
N ASN A 88 -5.45 -4.36 4.68
CA ASN A 88 -6.87 -4.36 4.35
C ASN A 88 -7.53 -5.73 4.58
N ALA A 89 -8.61 -5.75 5.36
CA ALA A 89 -9.26 -6.99 5.77
C ALA A 89 -9.82 -7.82 4.61
N GLU A 90 -10.32 -7.18 3.55
CA GLU A 90 -10.86 -7.87 2.38
C GLU A 90 -9.73 -8.50 1.53
N ILE A 91 -8.61 -7.78 1.37
CA ILE A 91 -7.41 -8.32 0.71
C ILE A 91 -6.88 -9.54 1.48
N ILE A 92 -6.76 -9.43 2.80
CA ILE A 92 -6.32 -10.54 3.67
C ILE A 92 -7.29 -11.73 3.55
N ARG A 93 -8.60 -11.48 3.55
CA ARG A 93 -9.62 -12.52 3.43
C ARG A 93 -9.49 -13.26 2.09
N ARG A 94 -9.37 -12.54 0.97
CA ARG A 94 -9.16 -13.13 -0.37
C ARG A 94 -7.86 -13.93 -0.44
N ALA A 95 -6.77 -13.36 0.05
CA ALA A 95 -5.47 -14.02 0.09
C ALA A 95 -5.51 -15.33 0.91
N ARG A 96 -6.17 -15.33 2.07
CA ARG A 96 -6.33 -16.54 2.89
C ARG A 96 -7.18 -17.60 2.19
N ALA A 97 -8.27 -17.22 1.54
CA ALA A 97 -9.10 -18.15 0.78
C ALA A 97 -8.32 -18.81 -0.37
N LEU A 98 -7.51 -18.04 -1.12
CA LEU A 98 -6.65 -18.60 -2.17
C LEU A 98 -5.60 -19.58 -1.60
N MET A 99 -5.07 -19.31 -0.41
CA MET A 99 -4.11 -20.21 0.26
C MET A 99 -4.72 -21.55 0.70
N GLU A 100 -6.05 -21.65 0.86
CA GLU A 100 -6.73 -22.94 1.09
C GLU A 100 -6.67 -23.85 -0.15
N HIS A 101 -6.51 -23.25 -1.33
CA HIS A 101 -6.39 -23.92 -2.63
C HIS A 101 -4.96 -23.84 -3.21
N GLN A 102 -3.94 -23.72 -2.35
CA GLN A 102 -2.55 -23.50 -2.80
C GLN A 102 -2.01 -24.58 -3.75
N ASP A 103 -2.53 -25.81 -3.69
CA ASP A 103 -2.13 -26.92 -4.59
C ASP A 103 -2.63 -26.72 -6.03
N GLU A 104 -3.56 -25.79 -6.25
CA GLU A 104 -4.10 -25.38 -7.55
C GLU A 104 -3.40 -24.13 -8.12
N LEU A 105 -2.43 -23.57 -7.40
CA LEU A 105 -1.68 -22.37 -7.75
C LEU A 105 -0.25 -22.71 -8.19
N ASP A 106 0.35 -21.86 -9.03
CA ASP A 106 1.79 -21.95 -9.29
C ASP A 106 2.64 -21.48 -8.09
N ASP A 107 3.89 -21.97 -8.01
CA ASP A 107 4.77 -21.70 -6.86
C ASP A 107 5.06 -20.20 -6.66
N VAL A 108 5.11 -19.41 -7.75
CA VAL A 108 5.37 -17.97 -7.67
C VAL A 108 4.17 -17.26 -7.04
N THR A 109 2.97 -17.58 -7.50
CA THR A 109 1.70 -17.06 -6.97
C THR A 109 1.57 -17.37 -5.48
N VAL A 110 1.87 -18.61 -5.07
CA VAL A 110 1.85 -18.99 -3.65
C VAL A 110 2.81 -18.13 -2.82
N ARG A 111 4.04 -17.87 -3.32
CA ARG A 111 5.02 -17.02 -2.63
C ARG A 111 4.57 -15.56 -2.54
N GLN A 112 3.98 -15.01 -3.61
CA GLN A 112 3.46 -13.64 -3.62
C GLN A 112 2.31 -13.47 -2.62
N ILE A 113 1.36 -14.41 -2.57
CA ILE A 113 0.24 -14.36 -1.62
C ILE A 113 0.75 -14.51 -0.17
N ARG A 114 1.74 -15.37 0.08
CA ARG A 114 2.37 -15.46 1.41
C ARG A 114 3.04 -14.14 1.80
N ALA A 115 3.82 -13.54 0.91
CA ALA A 115 4.46 -12.24 1.17
C ALA A 115 3.44 -11.14 1.48
N MET A 116 2.30 -11.12 0.78
CA MET A 116 1.18 -10.22 1.05
C MET A 116 0.62 -10.41 2.48
N LEU A 117 0.41 -11.66 2.91
CA LEU A 117 -0.09 -11.96 4.26
C LEU A 117 0.91 -11.61 5.36
N GLU A 118 2.21 -11.83 5.14
CA GLU A 118 3.28 -11.42 6.07
C GLU A 118 3.35 -9.89 6.19
N LEU A 119 3.26 -9.17 5.06
CA LEU A 119 3.23 -7.72 5.07
C LEU A 119 2.01 -7.19 5.83
N ALA A 120 0.84 -7.79 5.64
CA ALA A 120 -0.36 -7.44 6.37
C ALA A 120 -0.23 -7.63 7.90
N ALA A 121 0.56 -8.60 8.36
CA ALA A 121 0.83 -8.81 9.78
C ALA A 121 1.60 -7.65 10.41
N SER A 122 2.42 -6.95 9.63
CA SER A 122 3.11 -5.73 10.08
C SER A 122 2.16 -4.53 10.22
N ALA A 123 0.94 -4.57 9.69
CA ALA A 123 -0.04 -3.49 9.73
C ALA A 123 -1.45 -4.02 10.00
N PRO A 124 -1.72 -4.65 11.17
CA PRO A 124 -2.96 -5.37 11.38
C PRO A 124 -4.15 -4.39 11.48
N MET A 125 -4.89 -4.22 10.39
CA MET A 125 -6.14 -3.43 10.39
C MET A 125 -7.31 -4.15 11.05
N THR A 126 -7.06 -5.30 11.68
CA THR A 126 -7.94 -5.87 12.71
C THR A 126 -7.98 -5.00 13.97
N ASN A 127 -6.97 -4.14 14.18
CA ASN A 127 -6.98 -3.04 15.16
C ASN A 127 -6.44 -1.75 14.52
N PRO A 128 -7.28 -0.98 13.80
CA PRO A 128 -6.84 0.20 13.05
C PRO A 128 -6.33 1.33 13.94
N GLU A 129 -6.83 1.46 15.18
CA GLU A 129 -6.32 2.47 16.12
C GLU A 129 -4.88 2.16 16.54
N LEU A 130 -4.58 0.89 16.83
CA LEU A 130 -3.21 0.47 17.15
C LEU A 130 -2.26 0.71 15.98
N ALA A 131 -2.67 0.39 14.75
CA ALA A 131 -1.86 0.62 13.56
C ALA A 131 -1.52 2.12 13.39
N ARG A 132 -2.52 3.01 13.53
CA ARG A 132 -2.29 4.46 13.46
C ARG A 132 -1.41 4.98 14.59
N ALA A 133 -1.64 4.50 15.81
CA ALA A 133 -0.83 4.88 16.96
C ALA A 133 0.64 4.48 16.78
N ARG A 134 0.90 3.29 16.20
CA ARG A 134 2.26 2.85 15.87
C ARG A 134 2.92 3.78 14.86
N VAL A 135 2.26 4.05 13.73
CA VAL A 135 2.81 4.93 12.67
C VAL A 135 3.14 6.31 13.23
N ALA A 136 2.26 6.90 14.04
CA ALA A 136 2.51 8.18 14.68
C ALA A 136 3.73 8.14 15.63
N ALA A 137 3.84 7.07 16.43
CA ALA A 137 4.96 6.89 17.36
C ALA A 137 6.30 6.69 16.62
N GLU A 138 6.32 5.90 15.55
CA GLU A 138 7.50 5.64 14.72
C GLU A 138 7.96 6.92 14.00
N SER A 139 7.04 7.68 13.39
CA SER A 139 7.36 8.97 12.78
C SER A 139 7.92 9.97 13.80
N ALA A 140 7.32 10.06 14.99
CA ALA A 140 7.81 10.96 16.05
C ALA A 140 9.17 10.51 16.61
N GLN A 141 9.42 9.21 16.71
CA GLN A 141 10.73 8.69 17.10
C GLN A 141 11.78 9.07 16.07
N SER A 142 11.54 8.83 14.77
CA SER A 142 12.50 9.18 13.74
C SER A 142 12.77 10.68 13.68
N ALA A 143 11.75 11.54 13.75
CA ALA A 143 11.96 12.98 13.77
C ALA A 143 12.86 13.43 14.95
N ARG A 144 12.74 12.80 16.12
CA ARG A 144 13.63 13.07 17.26
C ARG A 144 15.05 12.59 17.03
N LEU A 145 15.23 11.44 16.38
CA LEU A 145 16.55 10.87 16.08
C LEU A 145 17.26 11.69 15.00
N ASP A 146 16.56 11.95 13.90
CA ASP A 146 17.09 12.66 12.73
C ASP A 146 17.37 14.14 13.05
N GLY A 147 16.54 14.75 13.92
CA GLY A 147 16.68 16.14 14.35
C GLY A 147 17.52 16.35 15.62
N PHE A 148 18.19 15.32 16.13
CA PHE A 148 18.89 15.43 17.41
C PHE A 148 20.10 16.38 17.31
N GLN A 149 20.07 17.46 18.10
CA GLN A 149 21.19 18.39 18.23
C GLN A 149 22.23 17.85 19.22
N PHE A 150 23.36 17.38 18.69
CA PHE A 150 24.55 17.10 19.50
C PHE A 150 25.12 18.40 20.07
N CYS A 151 25.70 18.31 21.27
CA CYS A 151 26.12 19.48 22.02
C CYS A 151 27.31 19.16 22.92
N LEU A 152 28.37 19.96 22.83
CA LEU A 152 29.58 19.80 23.64
C LEU A 152 29.51 20.56 24.98
N ALA A 153 28.65 21.56 25.09
CA ALA A 153 28.47 22.31 26.32
C ALA A 153 27.03 22.76 26.49
N ARG A 154 26.51 22.65 27.70
CA ARG A 154 25.16 23.10 28.08
C ARG A 154 25.25 24.09 29.23
N ASP A 155 24.32 25.04 29.28
CA ASP A 155 24.17 25.92 30.43
C ASP A 155 23.50 25.21 31.61
N GLU A 156 23.35 25.93 32.74
CA GLU A 156 22.72 25.41 33.95
C GLU A 156 21.24 25.00 33.75
N ALA A 157 20.57 25.55 32.73
CA ALA A 157 19.20 25.19 32.36
C ALA A 157 19.13 24.01 31.39
N GLY A 158 20.28 23.47 30.96
CA GLY A 158 20.40 22.36 30.02
C GLY A 158 20.32 22.77 28.55
N ALA A 159 20.24 24.07 28.25
CA ALA A 159 20.22 24.56 26.88
C ALA A 159 21.60 24.37 26.24
N CYS A 160 21.61 23.99 24.96
CA CYS A 160 22.87 23.80 24.25
C CYS A 160 23.55 25.15 23.98
N THR A 161 24.76 25.33 24.49
CA THR A 161 25.56 26.54 24.28
C THR A 161 26.66 26.34 23.24
N GLN A 162 27.05 25.08 23.00
CA GLN A 162 28.02 24.72 21.97
C GLN A 162 27.50 23.56 21.13
N PRO A 163 26.71 23.84 20.08
CA PRO A 163 26.29 22.85 19.10
C PRO A 163 27.49 22.14 18.47
N ALA A 164 27.33 20.84 18.22
CA ALA A 164 28.37 20.02 17.62
C ALA A 164 27.77 19.04 16.61
N THR A 165 28.62 18.49 15.74
CA THR A 165 28.33 17.30 14.94
C THR A 165 28.92 16.06 15.61
N THR A 166 28.53 14.87 15.14
CA THR A 166 29.17 13.62 15.56
C THR A 166 30.67 13.61 15.25
N ASN A 167 31.06 14.18 14.10
CA ASN A 167 32.46 14.28 13.70
C ASN A 167 33.27 15.20 14.64
N ASP A 168 32.67 16.28 15.15
CA ASP A 168 33.34 17.17 16.10
C ASP A 168 33.62 16.44 17.42
N ILE A 169 32.66 15.65 17.90
CA ILE A 169 32.81 14.81 19.08
C ILE A 169 33.90 13.76 18.86
N ASP A 170 33.89 13.07 17.72
CA ASP A 170 34.91 12.09 17.36
C ASP A 170 36.31 12.73 17.31
N GLY A 171 36.41 13.95 16.77
CA GLY A 171 37.64 14.75 16.76
C GLY A 171 38.19 14.99 18.18
N VAL A 172 37.36 15.47 19.10
CA VAL A 172 37.76 15.67 20.51
C VAL A 172 38.23 14.36 21.13
N LEU A 173 37.46 13.28 20.95
CA LEU A 173 37.76 11.99 21.57
C LEU A 173 39.04 11.33 21.03
N GLY A 174 39.35 11.55 19.74
CA GLY A 174 40.52 11.00 19.05
C GLY A 174 41.79 11.83 19.18
N GLU A 175 41.67 13.17 19.23
CA GLU A 175 42.82 14.07 19.09
C GLU A 175 43.21 14.78 20.40
N SER A 176 42.25 15.12 21.26
CA SER A 176 42.54 15.85 22.50
C SER A 176 43.39 15.03 23.46
N ARG A 177 44.25 15.73 24.21
CA ARG A 177 45.05 15.16 25.31
C ARG A 177 44.57 15.65 26.67
N ASP A 178 43.60 16.55 26.70
CA ASP A 178 42.94 17.01 27.92
C ASP A 178 41.88 15.99 28.35
N LEU A 179 42.02 15.45 29.57
CA LEU A 179 41.10 14.44 30.08
C LEU A 179 39.72 15.02 30.40
N ASP A 180 39.64 16.27 30.83
CA ASP A 180 38.38 16.91 31.19
C ASP A 180 37.58 17.24 29.93
N GLU A 181 38.24 17.71 28.88
CA GLU A 181 37.63 17.95 27.57
C GLU A 181 37.06 16.65 26.96
N ARG A 182 37.84 15.56 27.01
CA ARG A 182 37.40 14.25 26.49
C ARG A 182 36.25 13.66 27.32
N LEU A 183 36.32 13.76 28.65
CA LEU A 183 35.25 13.29 29.51
C LEU A 183 33.96 14.07 29.27
N ASN A 184 34.07 15.38 29.02
CA ASN A 184 32.92 16.21 28.70
C ASN A 184 32.29 15.82 27.34
N ALA A 185 33.10 15.56 26.31
CA ALA A 185 32.61 15.09 25.02
C ALA A 185 32.03 13.65 25.03
N TRP A 186 32.41 12.82 26.00
CA TRP A 186 31.92 11.44 26.13
C TRP A 186 30.52 11.34 26.75
N ARG A 187 30.14 12.30 27.60
CA ARG A 187 28.89 12.28 28.38
C ARG A 187 27.68 12.69 27.56
#